data_AF-A0A8H4NRT9-F1
#
_entry.id   AF-A0A8H4NRT9-F1
#
_cell.length_a   1.000
_cell.length_b   1.000
_cell.length_c   1.000
_cell.angle_alpha   90.00
_cell.angle_beta   90.00
_cell.angle_gamma   90.00
#
_symmetry.space_group_name_H-M   'P 1'
#
loop_
_entity.id
_entity.type
_entity.pdbx_description
1 polymer ?
#
loop_
_entity_poly.entity_id
_entity_poly.type
_entity_poly.pdbx_seq_one_letter_code
_entity_poly.pdbx_strand_id
1 'polypeptide(L)'
;MPLNPSGETVIATQWILLSIATGVILARLYLRLILQRRRLLLSDVFMCAAWASAVSLAVSDIIFYHIGVLRRGITLNLVGYDGSPEDVERFYKLYYFTNYPFYTTFYLSKAALLSVYLQIFPDFMVKRRRFIWAIIIYVAMGYVITILVLSLSCLPTWRNWSLSPERCSIEVIKVEFEISWALNITGDILIFILPWLVIPELVLRKNLRYSLYATFLLGLINIIFCIVRFAQIEQYGADLVITICLVDLALIVHRTLEFY
;
A
#
# COMPACT_ATOMS: atom_id res chain seq x y z
N MET A 1 23.02 17.50 1.52
CA MET A 1 21.88 16.98 2.32
C MET A 1 20.71 16.82 1.38
N PRO A 2 20.11 15.62 1.26
CA PRO A 2 18.90 15.48 0.45
C PRO A 2 17.80 16.38 1.06
N LEU A 3 17.12 17.14 0.21
CA LEU A 3 15.99 17.99 0.59
C LEU A 3 14.85 17.07 1.10
N ASN A 4 14.77 16.88 2.41
CA ASN A 4 13.57 16.29 3.00
C ASN A 4 12.40 17.28 2.83
N PRO A 5 11.26 16.87 2.23
CA PRO A 5 10.09 17.74 2.13
C PRO A 5 9.65 18.26 3.52
N SER A 6 8.80 19.28 3.60
CA SER A 6 8.14 19.56 4.89
C SER A 6 6.97 18.58 5.08
N GLY A 7 6.61 18.27 6.33
CA GLY A 7 5.41 17.46 6.64
C GLY A 7 4.14 18.02 6.00
N GLU A 8 4.04 19.35 5.86
CA GLU A 8 2.94 20.02 5.15
C GLU A 8 2.85 19.64 3.68
N THR A 9 4.00 19.61 2.98
CA THR A 9 4.04 19.20 1.57
C THR A 9 3.57 17.76 1.42
N VAL A 10 4.00 16.88 2.33
CA VAL A 10 3.60 15.46 2.32
C VAL A 10 2.08 15.31 2.46
N ILE A 11 1.51 15.93 3.49
CA ILE A 11 0.06 15.87 3.74
C ILE A 11 -0.71 16.48 2.57
N ALA A 12 -0.29 17.65 2.07
CA ALA A 12 -0.96 18.31 0.96
C ALA A 12 -0.99 17.40 -0.29
N THR A 13 0.15 16.83 -0.67
CA THR A 13 0.21 15.93 -1.82
C THR A 13 -0.63 14.67 -1.60
N GLN A 14 -0.58 14.08 -0.40
CA GLN A 14 -1.40 12.93 -0.03
C GLN A 14 -2.90 13.20 -0.21
N TRP A 15 -3.40 14.31 0.31
CA TRP A 15 -4.82 14.65 0.20
C TRP A 15 -5.25 15.03 -1.21
N ILE A 16 -4.39 15.72 -1.98
CA ILE A 16 -4.64 15.98 -3.41
C ILE A 16 -4.83 14.66 -4.16
N LEU A 17 -3.90 13.74 -3.97
CA LEU A 17 -3.94 12.45 -4.63
C LEU A 17 -5.19 11.67 -4.20
N LEU A 18 -5.45 11.56 -2.90
CA LEU A 18 -6.65 10.88 -2.36
C LEU A 18 -7.94 11.47 -2.93
N SER A 19 -8.01 12.79 -3.13
CA SER A 19 -9.15 13.46 -3.77
C SER A 19 -9.32 13.04 -5.23
N ILE A 20 -8.22 12.95 -5.99
CA ILE A 20 -8.24 12.44 -7.37
C ILE A 20 -8.73 11.00 -7.41
N ALA A 21 -8.19 10.10 -6.57
CA ALA A 21 -8.66 8.72 -6.50
C ALA A 21 -10.15 8.62 -6.12
N THR A 22 -10.62 9.48 -5.22
CA THR A 22 -12.04 9.54 -4.85
C THR A 22 -12.91 9.85 -6.06
N GLY A 23 -12.58 10.89 -6.83
CA GLY A 23 -13.33 11.25 -8.05
C GLY A 23 -13.37 10.11 -9.07
N VAL A 24 -12.25 9.42 -9.24
CA VAL A 24 -12.11 8.28 -10.14
C VAL A 24 -12.95 7.07 -9.69
N ILE A 25 -12.92 6.73 -8.40
CA ILE A 25 -13.74 5.66 -7.82
C ILE A 25 -15.23 5.99 -7.98
N LEU A 26 -15.63 7.23 -7.68
CA LEU A 26 -17.01 7.67 -7.83
C LEU A 26 -17.47 7.60 -9.28
N ALA A 27 -16.63 8.03 -10.23
CA ALA A 27 -16.92 7.91 -11.66
C ALA A 27 -17.15 6.44 -12.06
N ARG A 28 -16.35 5.49 -11.56
CA ARG A 28 -16.57 4.05 -11.78
C ARG A 28 -17.91 3.57 -11.30
N LEU A 29 -18.21 3.89 -10.03
CA LEU A 29 -19.40 3.39 -9.37
C LEU A 29 -20.62 3.99 -10.05
N TYR A 30 -20.56 5.26 -10.43
CA TYR A 30 -21.58 5.94 -11.22
C TYR A 30 -21.78 5.26 -12.58
N LEU A 31 -20.72 5.08 -13.37
CA LEU A 31 -20.79 4.43 -14.68
C LEU A 31 -21.36 3.01 -14.59
N ARG A 32 -20.97 2.25 -13.57
CA ARG A 32 -21.36 0.84 -13.43
C ARG A 32 -22.77 0.66 -12.87
N LEU A 33 -23.12 1.39 -11.81
CA LEU A 33 -24.41 1.25 -11.13
C LEU A 33 -25.53 1.98 -11.88
N ILE A 34 -25.27 3.20 -12.34
CA ILE A 34 -26.31 4.06 -12.91
C ILE A 34 -26.38 3.87 -14.42
N LEU A 35 -25.25 3.98 -15.12
CA LEU A 35 -25.22 3.93 -16.58
C LEU A 35 -25.37 2.49 -17.11
N GLN A 36 -24.58 1.55 -16.58
CA GLN A 36 -24.59 0.14 -17.02
C GLN A 36 -25.64 -0.71 -16.28
N ARG A 37 -26.23 -0.22 -15.19
CA ARG A 37 -27.18 -0.95 -14.31
C ARG A 37 -26.67 -2.34 -13.89
N ARG A 38 -25.37 -2.47 -13.66
CA ARG A 38 -24.73 -3.72 -13.22
C ARG A 38 -24.59 -3.74 -11.71
N ARG A 39 -24.56 -4.95 -11.14
CA ARG A 39 -24.27 -5.15 -9.72
C ARG A 39 -22.80 -4.84 -9.42
N LEU A 40 -22.52 -4.47 -8.18
CA LEU A 40 -21.14 -4.33 -7.68
C LEU A 40 -20.40 -5.65 -7.82
N LEU A 41 -19.19 -5.59 -8.36
CA LEU A 41 -18.30 -6.73 -8.41
C LEU A 41 -17.38 -6.72 -7.19
N LEU A 42 -16.82 -7.89 -6.85
CA LEU A 42 -15.83 -8.00 -5.77
C LEU A 42 -14.66 -7.03 -5.95
N SER A 43 -14.25 -6.77 -7.20
CA SER A 43 -13.24 -5.76 -7.53
C SER A 43 -13.62 -4.36 -7.03
N ASP A 44 -14.90 -3.96 -7.19
CA ASP A 44 -15.36 -2.63 -6.79
C ASP A 44 -15.42 -2.52 -5.25
N VAL A 45 -15.81 -3.60 -4.57
CA VAL A 45 -15.82 -3.69 -3.10
C VAL A 45 -14.40 -3.58 -2.53
N PHE A 46 -13.45 -4.37 -3.07
CA PHE A 46 -12.05 -4.31 -2.62
C PHE A 46 -11.43 -2.93 -2.87
N MET A 47 -11.75 -2.28 -3.99
CA MET A 47 -11.30 -0.93 -4.29
C MET A 47 -11.84 0.10 -3.29
N CYS A 48 -13.13 0.04 -2.94
CA CYS A 48 -13.71 0.94 -1.93
C CYS A 48 -13.12 0.70 -0.54
N ALA A 49 -12.90 -0.56 -0.18
CA ALA A 49 -12.27 -0.93 1.09
C ALA A 49 -10.81 -0.45 1.16
N ALA A 50 -10.04 -0.59 0.07
CA ALA A 50 -8.68 -0.06 -0.02
C ALA A 50 -8.64 1.47 0.10
N TRP A 51 -9.62 2.17 -0.49
CA TRP A 51 -9.74 3.61 -0.36
C TRP A 51 -10.06 4.02 1.08
N ALA A 52 -10.98 3.33 1.76
CA ALA A 52 -11.32 3.62 3.15
C ALA A 52 -10.12 3.42 4.10
N SER A 53 -9.31 2.36 3.88
CA SER A 53 -8.08 2.16 4.64
C SER A 53 -7.02 3.23 4.32
N ALA A 54 -6.92 3.69 3.07
CA ALA A 54 -6.03 4.79 2.69
C ALA A 54 -6.44 6.12 3.34
N VAL A 55 -7.74 6.41 3.44
CA VAL A 55 -8.27 7.58 4.16
C VAL A 55 -7.87 7.51 5.64
N SER A 56 -7.99 6.34 6.27
CA SER A 56 -7.63 6.14 7.68
C SER A 56 -6.15 6.45 7.93
N LEU A 57 -5.27 6.06 6.99
CA LEU A 57 -3.86 6.40 7.03
C LEU A 57 -3.64 7.92 6.87
N ALA A 58 -4.29 8.54 5.90
CA ALA A 58 -4.17 9.98 5.64
C ALA A 58 -4.64 10.87 6.79
N VAL A 59 -5.66 10.44 7.53
CA VAL A 59 -6.09 11.11 8.76
C VAL A 59 -5.05 10.97 9.86
N SER A 60 -4.39 9.80 9.96
CA SER A 60 -3.36 9.56 10.98
C SER A 60 -2.12 10.43 10.76
N ASP A 61 -1.77 10.71 9.49
CA ASP A 61 -0.65 11.60 9.15
C ASP A 61 -0.90 13.06 9.61
N ILE A 62 -2.15 13.53 9.58
CA ILE A 62 -2.52 14.83 10.17
C ILE A 62 -2.25 14.83 11.69
N ILE A 63 -2.58 13.73 12.38
CA ILE A 63 -2.32 13.61 13.81
C ILE A 63 -0.81 13.64 14.08
N PHE A 64 0.01 12.93 13.29
CA PHE A 64 1.47 12.97 13.40
C PHE A 64 2.06 14.36 13.14
N TYR A 65 1.46 15.14 12.25
CA TYR A 65 1.85 16.53 12.03
C TYR A 65 1.58 17.40 13.25
N HIS A 66 0.40 17.27 13.87
CA HIS A 66 0.06 18.04 15.07
C HIS A 66 0.90 17.67 16.30
N ILE A 67 1.28 16.38 16.44
CA ILE A 67 2.21 15.93 17.50
C ILE A 67 3.63 16.50 17.26
N GLY A 68 3.93 16.96 16.04
CA GLY A 68 5.19 17.60 15.69
C GLY A 68 6.29 16.63 15.26
N VAL A 69 5.95 15.35 15.04
CA VAL A 69 6.91 14.31 14.62
C VAL A 69 7.34 14.48 13.16
N LEU A 70 6.50 15.09 12.32
CA LEU A 70 6.79 15.35 10.90
C LEU A 70 7.65 16.60 10.64
N ARG A 71 8.35 17.12 11.68
CA ARG A 71 9.28 18.26 11.55
C ARG A 71 10.62 17.79 10.99
N ARG A 72 11.33 18.72 10.32
CA ARG A 72 12.66 18.43 9.75
C ARG A 72 13.66 18.14 10.88
N GLY A 73 14.47 17.10 10.71
CA GLY A 73 15.51 16.71 11.66
C GLY A 73 15.07 15.72 12.73
N ILE A 74 13.78 15.34 12.75
CA ILE A 74 13.26 14.32 13.66
C ILE A 74 13.25 12.99 12.92
N THR A 75 13.93 12.00 13.50
CA THR A 75 13.98 10.65 12.95
C THR A 75 12.74 9.85 13.37
N LEU A 76 12.44 8.76 12.68
CA LEU A 76 11.31 7.89 13.02
C LEU A 76 11.48 7.15 14.36
N ASN A 77 12.73 7.01 14.81
CA ASN A 77 13.04 6.57 16.18
C ASN A 77 12.86 7.69 17.21
N LEU A 78 12.25 8.82 16.81
CA LEU A 78 12.05 10.03 17.59
C LEU A 78 13.36 10.66 18.10
N VAL A 79 14.49 10.33 17.49
CA VAL A 79 15.76 11.04 17.75
C VAL A 79 15.60 12.47 17.25
N GLY A 80 15.84 13.44 18.14
CA GLY A 80 15.62 14.87 17.87
C GLY A 80 14.20 15.38 18.15
N TYR A 81 13.32 14.54 18.72
CA TYR A 81 12.00 14.96 19.18
C TYR A 81 12.04 15.42 20.65
N ASP A 82 11.80 16.70 20.88
CA ASP A 82 11.79 17.32 22.23
C ASP A 82 10.37 17.38 22.85
N GLY A 83 9.49 16.44 22.52
CA GLY A 83 8.12 16.39 23.06
C GLY A 83 8.00 15.64 24.39
N SER A 84 6.79 15.62 24.96
CA SER A 84 6.55 14.92 26.22
C SER A 84 6.63 13.40 26.06
N PRO A 85 6.98 12.64 27.11
CA PRO A 85 6.94 11.16 27.06
C PRO A 85 5.56 10.61 26.68
N GLU A 86 4.49 11.32 27.05
CA GLU A 86 3.12 10.98 26.69
C GLU A 86 2.88 11.10 25.18
N ASP A 87 3.45 12.11 24.53
CA ASP A 87 3.37 12.28 23.08
C ASP A 87 4.16 11.20 22.33
N VAL A 88 5.30 10.77 22.88
CA VAL A 88 6.13 9.68 22.34
C VAL A 88 5.36 8.36 22.41
N GLU A 89 4.76 8.03 23.56
CA GLU A 89 3.93 6.83 23.70
C GLU A 89 2.72 6.89 22.77
N ARG A 90 2.04 8.04 22.70
CA ARG A 90 0.90 8.25 21.80
C ARG A 90 1.28 8.05 20.34
N PHE A 91 2.45 8.55 19.92
CA PHE A 91 2.97 8.33 18.58
C PHE A 91 3.16 6.84 18.30
N TYR A 92 3.90 6.11 19.16
CA TYR A 92 4.14 4.68 18.92
C TYR A 92 2.86 3.85 18.91
N LYS A 93 1.89 4.20 19.76
CA LYS A 93 0.58 3.55 19.79
C LYS A 93 -0.17 3.77 18.48
N LEU A 94 -0.25 5.01 18.01
CA LEU A 94 -0.87 5.35 16.72
C LEU A 94 -0.12 4.66 15.58
N TYR A 95 1.21 4.74 15.57
CA TYR A 95 2.06 4.10 14.57
C TYR A 95 1.75 2.60 14.45
N TYR A 96 1.73 1.88 15.58
CA TYR A 96 1.36 0.47 15.62
C TYR A 96 0.00 0.20 14.96
N PHE A 97 -1.04 0.94 15.37
CA PHE A 97 -2.38 0.75 14.79
C PHE A 97 -2.49 1.18 13.33
N THR A 98 -1.70 2.15 12.88
CA THR A 98 -1.69 2.61 11.47
C THR A 98 -1.03 1.62 10.52
N ASN A 99 -0.20 0.70 11.00
CA ASN A 99 0.39 -0.35 10.17
C ASN A 99 -0.69 -1.32 9.64
N TYR A 100 -1.76 -1.58 10.40
CA TYR A 100 -2.88 -2.42 9.95
C TYR A 100 -3.57 -1.89 8.68
N PRO A 101 -4.12 -0.65 8.65
CA PRO A 101 -4.71 -0.08 7.44
C PRO A 101 -3.68 0.15 6.33
N PHE A 102 -2.41 0.42 6.66
CA PHE A 102 -1.33 0.53 5.69
C PHE A 102 -1.17 -0.75 4.87
N TYR A 103 -0.90 -1.89 5.52
CA TYR A 103 -0.77 -3.18 4.83
C TYR A 103 -2.08 -3.60 4.17
N THR A 104 -3.22 -3.41 4.85
CA THR A 104 -4.54 -3.73 4.31
C THR A 104 -4.80 -3.01 2.99
N THR A 105 -4.41 -1.74 2.85
CA THR A 105 -4.54 -0.99 1.59
C THR A 105 -3.78 -1.66 0.44
N PHE A 106 -2.55 -2.13 0.66
CA PHE A 106 -1.76 -2.82 -0.38
C PHE A 106 -2.41 -4.13 -0.82
N TYR A 107 -2.81 -4.97 0.14
CA TYR A 107 -3.40 -6.28 -0.17
C TYR A 107 -4.79 -6.16 -0.80
N LEU A 108 -5.62 -5.21 -0.36
CA LEU A 108 -6.92 -4.95 -0.99
C LEU A 108 -6.77 -4.39 -2.41
N SER A 109 -5.78 -3.52 -2.65
CA SER A 109 -5.47 -3.03 -4.00
C SER A 109 -5.07 -4.16 -4.94
N LYS A 110 -4.26 -5.13 -4.45
CA LYS A 110 -3.90 -6.35 -5.19
C LYS A 110 -5.13 -7.23 -5.45
N ALA A 111 -6.00 -7.41 -4.45
CA ALA A 111 -7.24 -8.17 -4.59
C ALA A 111 -8.21 -7.54 -5.60
N ALA A 112 -8.33 -6.21 -5.61
CA ALA A 112 -9.13 -5.47 -6.59
C ALA A 112 -8.62 -5.72 -8.02
N LEU A 113 -7.30 -5.68 -8.22
CA LEU A 113 -6.64 -5.94 -9.50
C LEU A 113 -6.78 -7.39 -9.97
N LEU A 114 -6.52 -8.36 -9.10
CA LEU A 114 -6.72 -9.78 -9.40
C LEU A 114 -8.18 -10.10 -9.74
N SER A 115 -9.13 -9.43 -9.10
CA SER A 115 -10.56 -9.55 -9.42
C SER A 115 -10.91 -9.00 -10.81
N VAL A 116 -10.20 -7.98 -11.30
CA VAL A 116 -10.33 -7.50 -12.69
C VAL A 116 -9.74 -8.52 -13.66
N TYR A 117 -8.56 -9.08 -13.36
CA TYR A 117 -7.95 -10.11 -14.20
C TYR A 117 -8.86 -11.33 -14.35
N LEU A 118 -9.48 -11.81 -13.26
CA LEU A 118 -10.46 -12.90 -13.32
C LEU A 118 -11.67 -12.63 -14.22
N GLN A 119 -12.05 -11.36 -14.44
CA GLN A 119 -13.14 -10.99 -15.35
C GLN A 119 -12.68 -10.89 -16.81
N ILE A 120 -11.44 -10.44 -17.03
CA ILE A 120 -10.85 -10.33 -18.37
C ILE A 120 -10.61 -11.72 -18.96
N PHE A 121 -10.22 -12.70 -18.13
CA PHE A 121 -9.92 -14.04 -18.59
C PHE A 121 -11.14 -14.98 -18.53
N PRO A 122 -11.60 -15.47 -19.69
CA PRO A 122 -12.75 -16.36 -19.74
C PRO A 122 -12.44 -17.75 -19.19
N ASP A 123 -13.48 -18.45 -18.73
CA ASP A 123 -13.38 -19.70 -17.97
C ASP A 123 -12.64 -20.84 -18.70
N PHE A 124 -12.64 -20.85 -20.03
CA PHE A 124 -12.00 -21.88 -20.85
C PHE A 124 -10.45 -21.84 -20.82
N MET A 125 -9.84 -20.74 -20.36
CA MET A 125 -8.39 -20.59 -20.25
C MET A 125 -7.84 -21.22 -18.96
N VAL A 126 -8.06 -22.53 -18.78
CA VAL A 126 -7.83 -23.26 -17.51
C VAL A 126 -6.43 -23.06 -16.92
N LYS A 127 -5.37 -23.18 -17.73
CA LYS A 127 -3.97 -23.02 -17.25
C LYS A 127 -3.72 -21.62 -16.66
N ARG A 128 -4.19 -20.58 -17.34
CA ARG A 128 -4.01 -19.18 -16.94
C ARG A 128 -4.84 -18.86 -15.71
N ARG A 129 -6.06 -19.38 -15.63
CA ARG A 129 -6.93 -19.21 -14.47
C ARG A 129 -6.36 -19.88 -13.22
N ARG A 130 -5.76 -21.07 -13.36
CA ARG A 130 -5.03 -21.72 -12.25
C ARG A 130 -3.89 -20.85 -11.73
N PHE A 131 -3.13 -20.22 -12.64
CA PHE A 131 -2.06 -19.31 -12.24
C PHE A 131 -2.58 -18.07 -11.50
N ILE A 132 -3.67 -17.45 -11.98
CA ILE A 132 -4.33 -16.32 -11.26
C ILE A 132 -4.81 -16.75 -9.88
N TRP A 133 -5.45 -17.93 -9.76
CA TRP A 133 -5.87 -18.46 -8.46
C TRP A 133 -4.69 -18.73 -7.53
N ALA A 134 -3.57 -19.24 -8.04
CA ALA A 134 -2.35 -19.40 -7.25
C ALA A 134 -1.86 -18.07 -6.69
N ILE A 135 -1.89 -16.99 -7.49
CA ILE A 135 -1.53 -15.65 -7.02
C ILE A 135 -2.55 -15.11 -6.01
N ILE A 136 -3.85 -15.32 -6.22
CA ILE A 136 -4.88 -14.93 -5.24
C ILE A 136 -4.63 -15.60 -3.90
N ILE A 137 -4.35 -16.91 -3.90
CA ILE A 137 -4.04 -17.66 -2.68
C ILE A 137 -2.75 -17.11 -2.05
N TYR A 138 -1.71 -16.85 -2.84
CA TYR A 138 -0.47 -16.24 -2.35
C TYR A 138 -0.72 -14.88 -1.68
N VAL A 139 -1.46 -13.98 -2.33
CA VAL A 139 -1.78 -12.64 -1.80
C VAL A 139 -2.63 -12.73 -0.54
N ALA A 140 -3.62 -13.63 -0.49
CA ALA A 140 -4.45 -13.85 0.68
C ALA A 140 -3.64 -14.41 1.87
N MET A 141 -2.80 -15.42 1.64
CA MET A 141 -1.90 -15.95 2.66
C MET A 141 -0.90 -14.91 3.12
N GLY A 142 -0.32 -14.14 2.19
CA GLY A 142 0.58 -13.04 2.50
C GLY A 142 -0.07 -12.01 3.42
N TYR A 143 -1.32 -11.63 3.15
CA TYR A 143 -2.07 -10.71 4.02
C TYR A 143 -2.24 -11.29 5.43
N VAL A 144 -2.70 -12.53 5.53
CA VAL A 144 -2.89 -13.19 6.83
C VAL A 144 -1.58 -13.27 7.60
N ILE A 145 -0.48 -13.66 6.95
CA ILE A 145 0.84 -13.74 7.58
C ILE A 145 1.28 -12.35 8.06
N THR A 146 1.18 -11.30 7.24
CA THR A 146 1.53 -9.93 7.65
C THR A 146 0.74 -9.47 8.87
N ILE A 147 -0.58 -9.71 8.91
CA ILE A 147 -1.40 -9.33 10.07
C ILE A 147 -1.04 -10.15 11.32
N LEU A 148 -0.74 -11.45 11.16
CA LEU A 148 -0.31 -12.28 12.28
C LEU A 148 1.05 -11.85 12.81
N VAL A 149 2.01 -11.54 11.93
CA VAL A 149 3.34 -11.04 12.33
C VAL A 149 3.18 -9.71 13.08
N LEU A 150 2.43 -8.74 12.57
CA LEU A 150 2.17 -7.46 13.25
C LEU A 150 1.49 -7.64 14.63
N SER A 151 0.65 -8.67 14.78
CA SER A 151 -0.10 -8.90 16.02
C SER A 151 0.65 -9.75 17.05
N LEU A 152 1.50 -10.67 16.60
CA LEU A 152 2.11 -11.71 17.44
C LEU A 152 3.61 -11.53 17.67
N SER A 153 4.30 -10.70 16.87
CA SER A 153 5.75 -10.49 17.01
C SER A 153 6.13 -9.88 18.35
N CYS A 154 5.24 -9.11 18.97
CA CYS A 154 5.51 -8.46 20.24
C CYS A 154 4.35 -8.58 21.23
N LEU A 155 4.38 -9.64 22.03
CA LEU A 155 3.43 -9.87 23.11
C LEU A 155 4.07 -9.64 24.48
N PRO A 156 3.32 -9.09 25.45
CA PRO A 156 1.99 -8.48 25.32
C PRO A 156 1.98 -7.19 24.48
N THR A 157 0.87 -6.90 23.80
CA THR A 157 0.75 -5.86 22.76
C THR A 157 1.16 -4.46 23.22
N TRP A 158 1.00 -4.14 24.51
CA TRP A 158 1.39 -2.85 25.07
C TRP A 158 2.90 -2.54 24.97
N ARG A 159 3.73 -3.56 24.77
CA ARG A 159 5.17 -3.43 24.57
C ARG A 159 5.54 -2.71 23.27
N ASN A 160 4.63 -2.63 22.30
CA ASN A 160 4.85 -1.91 21.05
C ASN A 160 4.90 -0.39 21.23
N TRP A 161 4.27 0.15 22.30
CA TRP A 161 4.25 1.58 22.56
C TRP A 161 4.80 1.97 23.94
N SER A 162 5.22 1.00 24.75
CA SER A 162 5.83 1.28 26.05
C SER A 162 7.18 1.95 25.94
N LEU A 163 7.45 2.87 26.87
CA LEU A 163 8.77 3.48 27.09
C LEU A 163 9.62 2.73 28.12
N SER A 164 9.11 1.64 28.69
CA SER A 164 9.82 0.80 29.64
C SER A 164 11.01 0.05 29.02
N PRO A 165 11.98 -0.42 29.81
CA PRO A 165 13.02 -1.34 29.34
C PRO A 165 12.47 -2.62 28.69
N GLU A 166 11.26 -3.02 29.06
CA GLU A 166 10.55 -4.18 28.50
C GLU A 166 9.95 -3.93 27.11
N ARG A 167 10.17 -2.75 26.50
CA ARG A 167 9.64 -2.43 25.17
C ARG A 167 10.05 -3.44 24.10
N CYS A 168 9.35 -3.42 22.98
CA CYS A 168 9.70 -4.25 21.85
C CYS A 168 11.13 -3.96 21.35
N SER A 169 11.90 -5.01 21.05
CA SER A 169 13.23 -4.81 20.48
C SER A 169 13.12 -4.27 19.05
N ILE A 170 14.05 -3.40 18.67
CA ILE A 170 14.11 -2.85 17.32
C ILE A 170 14.33 -3.97 16.28
N GLU A 171 15.05 -5.03 16.65
CA GLU A 171 15.27 -6.20 15.81
C GLU A 171 13.96 -6.89 15.42
N VAL A 172 13.03 -7.04 16.35
CA VAL A 172 11.72 -7.65 16.07
C VAL A 172 10.92 -6.79 15.07
N ILE A 173 10.93 -5.47 15.25
CA ILE A 173 10.25 -4.52 14.35
C ILE A 173 10.87 -4.56 12.95
N LYS A 174 12.21 -4.67 12.85
CA LYS A 174 12.91 -4.81 11.56
C LYS A 174 12.53 -6.09 10.84
N VAL A 175 12.57 -7.23 11.53
CA VAL A 175 12.19 -8.53 10.96
C VAL A 175 10.74 -8.53 10.50
N GLU A 176 9.82 -7.94 11.28
CA GLU A 176 8.43 -7.75 10.86
C GLU A 176 8.32 -6.97 9.55
N PHE A 177 9.03 -5.85 9.46
CA PHE A 177 9.04 -5.00 8.27
C PHE A 177 9.60 -5.73 7.05
N GLU A 178 10.72 -6.43 7.19
CA GLU A 178 11.36 -7.23 6.14
C GLU A 178 10.43 -8.33 5.60
N ILE A 179 9.82 -9.11 6.49
CA ILE A 179 8.89 -10.19 6.11
C ILE A 179 7.69 -9.60 5.35
N SER A 180 7.09 -8.54 5.88
CA SER A 180 5.90 -7.92 5.29
C SER A 180 6.23 -7.27 3.94
N TRP A 181 7.39 -6.62 3.82
CA TRP A 181 7.88 -6.07 2.57
C TRP A 181 8.15 -7.16 1.53
N ALA A 182 8.80 -8.27 1.91
CA ALA A 182 9.11 -9.39 1.03
C ALA A 182 7.83 -10.02 0.46
N LEU A 183 6.84 -10.30 1.30
CA LEU A 183 5.54 -10.85 0.86
C LEU A 183 4.82 -9.88 -0.10
N ASN A 184 4.86 -8.59 0.22
CA ASN A 184 4.21 -7.56 -0.59
C ASN A 184 4.85 -7.43 -1.97
N ILE A 185 6.18 -7.32 -2.05
CA ILE A 185 6.92 -7.13 -3.31
C ILE A 185 6.85 -8.38 -4.19
N THR A 186 6.97 -9.58 -3.61
CA THR A 186 6.80 -10.82 -4.37
C THR A 186 5.39 -10.90 -4.96
N GLY A 187 4.36 -10.47 -4.21
CA GLY A 187 2.99 -10.35 -4.73
C GLY A 187 2.88 -9.38 -5.91
N ASP A 188 3.52 -8.22 -5.84
CA ASP A 188 3.55 -7.26 -6.95
C ASP A 188 4.29 -7.82 -8.18
N ILE A 189 5.40 -8.54 -8.00
CA ILE A 189 6.14 -9.20 -9.09
C ILE A 189 5.27 -10.28 -9.76
N LEU A 190 4.61 -11.13 -8.98
CA LEU A 190 3.73 -12.18 -9.52
C LEU A 190 2.57 -11.58 -10.33
N ILE A 191 1.96 -10.50 -9.83
CA ILE A 191 0.90 -9.79 -10.55
C ILE A 191 1.46 -9.10 -11.81
N PHE A 192 2.67 -8.55 -11.75
CA PHE A 192 3.34 -7.96 -12.90
C PHE A 192 3.63 -8.99 -14.00
N ILE A 193 3.94 -10.25 -13.65
CA ILE A 193 4.18 -11.33 -14.63
C ILE A 193 2.90 -11.75 -15.35
N LEU A 194 1.71 -11.55 -14.74
CA LEU A 194 0.43 -12.07 -15.27
C LEU A 194 0.18 -11.74 -16.74
N PRO A 195 0.28 -10.49 -17.21
CA PRO A 195 -0.10 -10.21 -18.58
C PRO A 195 0.98 -10.67 -19.58
N TRP A 196 2.23 -10.90 -19.17
CA TRP A 196 3.31 -11.41 -20.05
C TRP A 196 3.06 -12.86 -20.46
N LEU A 197 2.56 -13.66 -19.51
CA LEU A 197 2.17 -15.05 -19.78
C LEU A 197 0.93 -15.15 -20.68
N VAL A 198 0.20 -14.05 -20.84
CA VAL A 198 -1.15 -14.06 -21.42
C VAL A 198 -1.19 -13.44 -22.81
N ILE A 199 -0.58 -12.26 -22.98
CA ILE A 199 -0.72 -11.43 -24.19
C ILE A 199 -0.25 -12.09 -25.49
N PRO A 200 0.77 -12.97 -25.52
CA PRO A 200 1.25 -13.54 -26.79
C PRO A 200 0.19 -14.30 -27.60
N GLU A 201 -0.84 -14.83 -26.94
CA GLU A 201 -1.83 -15.72 -27.60
C GLU A 201 -3.21 -15.07 -27.82
N LEU A 202 -3.47 -13.86 -27.30
CA LEU A 202 -4.75 -13.19 -27.52
C LEU A 202 -4.67 -12.19 -28.67
N VAL A 203 -5.55 -12.35 -29.66
CA VAL A 203 -5.81 -11.35 -30.70
C VAL A 203 -6.59 -10.18 -30.07
N LEU A 204 -5.88 -9.31 -29.35
CA LEU A 204 -6.45 -8.12 -28.71
C LEU A 204 -6.54 -6.95 -29.71
N ARG A 205 -7.61 -6.17 -29.59
CA ARG A 205 -7.76 -4.88 -30.30
C ARG A 205 -6.62 -3.95 -29.86
N LYS A 206 -6.00 -3.23 -30.81
CA LYS A 206 -4.78 -2.43 -30.58
C LYS A 206 -4.89 -1.48 -29.37
N ASN A 207 -6.05 -0.86 -29.16
CA ASN A 207 -6.27 0.06 -28.03
C ASN A 207 -6.16 -0.64 -26.68
N LEU A 208 -6.73 -1.84 -26.54
CA LEU A 208 -6.64 -2.63 -25.31
C LEU A 208 -5.22 -3.14 -25.06
N ARG A 209 -4.46 -3.39 -26.13
CA ARG A 209 -3.04 -3.74 -26.04
C ARG A 209 -2.19 -2.58 -25.51
N TYR A 210 -2.46 -1.35 -25.93
CA TYR A 210 -1.76 -0.16 -25.40
C TYR A 210 -2.10 0.10 -23.93
N SER A 211 -3.37 -0.01 -23.53
CA SER A 211 -3.76 0.11 -22.11
C SER A 211 -3.05 -0.93 -21.24
N LEU A 212 -2.91 -2.18 -21.74
CA LEU A 212 -2.14 -3.21 -21.05
C LEU A 212 -0.66 -2.81 -20.89
N TYR A 213 0.00 -2.31 -21.95
CA TYR A 213 1.38 -1.83 -21.87
C TYR A 213 1.56 -0.64 -20.91
N ALA A 214 0.58 0.26 -20.80
CA ALA A 214 0.60 1.34 -19.81
C ALA A 214 0.56 0.78 -18.38
N THR A 215 -0.41 -0.09 -18.06
CA THR A 215 -0.48 -0.74 -16.75
C THR A 215 0.77 -1.54 -16.38
N PHE A 216 1.48 -2.08 -17.38
CA PHE A 216 2.78 -2.71 -17.17
C PHE A 216 3.85 -1.74 -16.73
N LEU A 217 4.04 -0.66 -17.49
CA LEU A 217 5.09 0.31 -17.17
C LEU A 217 4.90 0.84 -15.74
N LEU A 218 3.66 1.06 -15.32
CA LEU A 218 3.36 1.45 -13.95
C LEU A 218 3.70 0.36 -12.93
N GLY A 219 3.35 -0.90 -13.20
CA GLY A 219 3.71 -2.02 -12.33
C GLY A 219 5.23 -2.13 -12.11
N LEU A 220 6.02 -1.91 -13.16
CA LEU A 220 7.48 -1.88 -13.08
C LEU A 220 7.99 -0.70 -12.25
N ILE A 221 7.44 0.50 -12.49
CA ILE A 221 7.76 1.71 -11.72
C ILE A 221 7.50 1.48 -10.22
N ASN A 222 6.35 0.90 -9.87
CA ASN A 222 5.98 0.57 -8.49
C ASN A 222 7.00 -0.37 -7.83
N ILE A 223 7.42 -1.42 -8.53
CA ILE A 223 8.42 -2.39 -8.03
C ILE A 223 9.76 -1.69 -7.78
N ILE A 224 10.23 -0.86 -8.72
CA ILE A 224 11.47 -0.09 -8.57
C ILE A 224 11.40 0.80 -7.33
N PHE A 225 10.31 1.55 -7.16
CA PHE A 225 10.12 2.41 -5.99
C PHE A 225 10.09 1.61 -4.67
N CYS A 226 9.43 0.46 -4.65
CA CYS A 226 9.42 -0.41 -3.46
C CYS A 226 10.82 -0.91 -3.08
N ILE A 227 11.67 -1.21 -4.06
CA ILE A 227 13.07 -1.62 -3.84
C ILE A 227 13.90 -0.44 -3.36
N VAL A 228 13.79 0.72 -4.00
CA VAL A 228 14.49 1.94 -3.60
C VAL A 228 14.12 2.31 -2.16
N ARG A 229 12.83 2.22 -1.80
CA ARG A 229 12.35 2.45 -0.45
C ARG A 229 13.01 1.53 0.57
N PHE A 230 13.03 0.22 0.29
CA PHE A 230 13.66 -0.76 1.18
C PHE A 230 15.15 -0.46 1.37
N ALA A 231 15.87 -0.24 0.26
CA ALA A 231 17.29 0.09 0.29
C ALA A 231 17.57 1.38 1.08
N GLN A 232 16.71 2.39 0.98
CA GLN A 232 16.84 3.63 1.74
C GLN A 232 16.58 3.44 3.24
N ILE A 233 15.57 2.65 3.60
CA ILE A 233 15.26 2.34 5.01
C ILE A 233 16.42 1.59 5.65
N GLU A 234 16.98 0.61 4.95
CA GLU A 234 18.16 -0.16 5.39
C GLU A 234 19.42 0.70 5.52
N GLN A 235 19.73 1.53 4.51
CA GLN A 235 20.98 2.29 4.49
C GLN A 235 20.99 3.51 5.42
N TYR A 236 19.89 4.24 5.51
CA TYR A 236 19.85 5.53 6.20
C TYR A 236 19.12 5.51 7.52
N GLY A 237 18.50 4.38 7.92
CA GLY A 237 17.77 4.30 9.18
C GLY A 237 16.74 5.41 9.32
N ALA A 238 15.60 5.30 8.62
CA ALA A 238 14.39 6.08 8.84
C ALA A 238 14.45 7.64 8.72
N ASP A 239 15.59 8.25 8.38
CA ASP A 239 15.75 9.71 8.22
C ASP A 239 15.06 10.30 6.97
N LEU A 240 14.43 9.46 6.13
CA LEU A 240 13.88 9.84 4.84
C LEU A 240 12.39 9.47 4.65
N VAL A 241 11.62 9.31 5.71
CA VAL A 241 10.21 8.85 5.59
C VAL A 241 9.26 9.92 5.05
N ILE A 242 9.67 11.18 5.07
CA ILE A 242 8.92 12.28 4.44
C ILE A 242 8.83 12.10 2.91
N THR A 243 9.82 11.47 2.27
CA THR A 243 9.78 11.12 0.83
C THR A 243 8.87 9.92 0.54
N ILE A 244 8.58 9.09 1.54
CA ILE A 244 7.90 7.79 1.38
C ILE A 244 6.38 7.93 1.27
N CYS A 245 5.75 8.83 2.04
CA CYS A 245 4.31 9.11 1.89
C CYS A 245 3.98 9.73 0.51
N LEU A 246 4.90 10.51 -0.08
CA LEU A 246 4.72 11.08 -1.42
C LEU A 246 4.70 10.01 -2.52
N VAL A 247 5.53 8.97 -2.38
CA VAL A 247 5.67 7.91 -3.39
C VAL A 247 4.55 6.86 -3.26
N ASP A 248 4.21 6.44 -2.05
CA ASP A 248 3.16 5.44 -1.82
C ASP A 248 1.77 5.96 -2.23
N LEU A 249 1.46 7.24 -1.98
CA LEU A 249 0.17 7.81 -2.39
C LEU A 249 0.08 8.16 -3.86
N ALA A 250 1.18 8.59 -4.49
CA ALA A 250 1.21 8.76 -5.94
C ALA A 250 0.87 7.44 -6.63
N LEU A 251 1.36 6.32 -6.08
CA LEU A 251 1.09 4.97 -6.58
C LEU A 251 -0.32 4.48 -6.26
N ILE A 252 -0.86 4.72 -5.06
CA ILE A 252 -2.26 4.36 -4.73
C ILE A 252 -3.23 5.07 -5.69
N VAL A 253 -3.02 6.35 -5.93
CA VAL A 253 -3.96 7.17 -6.71
C VAL A 253 -3.79 6.94 -8.20
N HIS A 254 -2.55 6.73 -8.67
CA HIS A 254 -2.30 6.33 -10.05
C HIS A 254 -2.78 4.89 -10.36
N ARG A 255 -2.65 3.95 -9.41
CA ARG A 255 -3.22 2.59 -9.53
C ARG A 255 -4.75 2.62 -9.48
N THR A 256 -5.35 3.64 -8.87
CA THR A 256 -6.80 3.90 -8.93
C THR A 256 -7.21 4.49 -10.28
N LEU A 257 -6.39 5.38 -10.85
CA LEU A 257 -6.57 6.01 -12.17
C LEU A 257 -6.40 5.03 -13.34
N GLU A 258 -5.56 4.01 -13.24
CA GLU A 258 -5.28 3.07 -14.35
C GLU A 258 -6.37 2.02 -14.64
N PHE A 259 -7.50 2.06 -13.92
CA PHE A 259 -8.66 1.21 -14.24
C PHE A 259 -9.70 1.89 -15.15
N TYR A 260 -9.39 3.03 -15.79
CA TYR A 260 -10.25 3.72 -16.76
C TYR A 260 -9.55 3.97 -18.08
#